data_AF-A0A4R0NIX1-F1
#
_entry.id   AF-A0A4R0NIX1-F1
#
_cell.length_a   1.000
_cell.length_b   1.000
_cell.length_c   1.000
_cell.angle_alpha   90.00
_cell.angle_beta   90.00
_cell.angle_gamma   90.00
#
_symmetry.space_group_name_H-M   'P 1'
#
loop_
_entity.id
_entity.type
_entity.pdbx_description
1 polymer ?
#
loop_
_entity_poly.entity_id
_entity_poly.type
_entity_poly.pdbx_seq_one_letter_code
_entity_poly.pdbx_strand_id
1 'polypeptide(L)'
;MERDNFLKSTTRILAERVGYRCSNPNCRAYTVGPNEKENKSTSVGEAAHICAAAGGGARYDESMTSVQRSDISNGLWLCSNCSDLIDKDYENYSVQLLKKWKAEAELEMYQNIKGGKRSTAEKHEGSPYLEVDLRYNSSGRWNEGYSYKNPREVGENGEEVMIIGFDTDPIIYWKLDWEYSLFIYNNSSYPAYNIQVDQISNHQFSQISRLPKINNLQQMGKMELTAEYISRMEGIYKEADEYLKHRIPEALDGLQLQITYLDEKRETHTTLVTIKGQDVISQKV
;
A
#
# COMPACT_ATOMS: atom_id res chain seq x y z
N MET A 1 -39.98 0.46 -39.33
CA MET A 1 -40.45 1.44 -38.32
C MET A 1 -39.45 2.58 -38.26
N GLU A 2 -39.93 3.80 -38.06
CA GLU A 2 -39.11 5.00 -37.90
C GLU A 2 -38.36 4.92 -36.56
N ARG A 3 -37.09 5.34 -36.52
CA ARG A 3 -36.23 5.29 -35.33
C ARG A 3 -36.30 6.63 -34.60
N ASP A 4 -36.75 6.63 -33.35
CA ASP A 4 -36.89 7.83 -32.52
C ASP A 4 -35.52 8.32 -32.01
N ASN A 5 -34.73 8.93 -32.89
CA ASN A 5 -33.37 9.38 -32.55
C ASN A 5 -33.36 10.64 -31.65
N PHE A 6 -32.35 10.74 -30.79
CA PHE A 6 -32.07 11.95 -30.03
C PHE A 6 -31.82 13.17 -30.93
N LEU A 7 -32.32 14.33 -30.50
CA LEU A 7 -31.94 15.62 -31.08
C LEU A 7 -30.44 15.88 -30.85
N LYS A 8 -29.81 16.62 -31.77
CA LYS A 8 -28.39 17.03 -31.63
C LYS A 8 -28.11 17.74 -30.30
N SER A 9 -29.07 18.54 -29.82
CA SER A 9 -28.99 19.19 -28.50
C SER A 9 -28.94 18.18 -27.36
N THR A 10 -29.81 17.17 -27.37
CA THR A 10 -29.83 16.08 -26.38
C THR A 10 -28.52 15.31 -26.38
N THR A 11 -28.01 14.93 -27.55
CA THR A 11 -26.72 14.23 -27.71
C THR A 11 -25.57 15.04 -27.10
N ARG A 12 -25.52 16.35 -27.38
CA ARG A 12 -24.50 17.24 -26.81
C ARG A 12 -24.60 17.34 -25.29
N ILE A 13 -25.82 17.52 -24.75
CA ILE A 13 -26.03 17.60 -23.30
C ILE A 13 -25.61 16.29 -22.62
N LEU A 14 -25.93 15.12 -23.20
CA LEU A 14 -25.50 13.83 -22.67
C LEU A 14 -23.96 13.73 -22.54
N ALA A 15 -23.23 14.20 -23.56
CA ALA A 15 -21.78 14.23 -23.54
C ALA A 15 -21.23 15.21 -22.48
N GLU A 16 -21.77 16.43 -22.44
CA GLU A 16 -21.34 17.48 -21.49
C GLU A 16 -21.56 17.07 -20.03
N ARG A 17 -22.67 16.39 -19.72
CA ARG A 17 -23.03 15.93 -18.36
C ARG A 17 -22.01 14.95 -17.76
N VAL A 18 -21.26 14.25 -18.60
CA VAL A 18 -20.22 13.30 -18.17
C VAL A 18 -18.81 13.74 -18.58
N GLY A 19 -18.65 14.99 -19.02
CA GLY A 19 -17.36 15.56 -19.41
C GLY A 19 -16.73 14.85 -20.61
N TYR A 20 -17.55 14.40 -21.57
CA TYR A 20 -17.11 13.64 -22.75
C TYR A 20 -16.29 12.38 -22.39
N ARG A 21 -16.68 11.69 -21.31
CA ARG A 21 -16.13 10.36 -20.95
C ARG A 21 -17.18 9.29 -21.08
N CYS A 22 -16.77 8.10 -21.54
CA CYS A 22 -17.64 6.94 -21.64
C CYS A 22 -18.28 6.62 -20.28
N SER A 23 -19.60 6.43 -20.22
CA SER A 23 -20.32 6.17 -18.97
C SER A 23 -20.14 4.74 -18.43
N ASN A 24 -19.56 3.82 -19.20
CA ASN A 24 -19.19 2.50 -18.70
C ASN A 24 -18.11 2.65 -17.57
N PRO A 25 -18.39 2.21 -16.33
CA PRO A 25 -17.49 2.37 -15.18
C PRO A 25 -16.09 1.78 -15.40
N ASN A 26 -15.99 0.69 -16.17
CA ASN A 26 -14.72 0.01 -16.45
C ASN A 26 -13.94 0.64 -17.62
N CYS A 27 -14.58 1.50 -18.42
CA CYS A 27 -13.96 2.12 -19.59
C CYS A 27 -13.52 3.56 -19.30
N ARG A 28 -14.47 4.44 -18.97
CA ARG A 28 -14.25 5.89 -18.72
C ARG A 28 -13.37 6.64 -19.73
N ALA A 29 -13.18 6.09 -20.93
CA ALA A 29 -12.33 6.67 -21.96
C ALA A 29 -12.82 8.06 -22.40
N TYR A 30 -11.89 8.97 -22.69
CA TYR A 30 -12.23 10.24 -23.33
C TYR A 30 -12.77 9.98 -24.73
N THR A 31 -13.87 10.63 -25.06
CA THR A 31 -14.55 10.46 -26.35
C THR A 31 -14.41 11.66 -27.26
N VAL A 32 -13.70 12.71 -26.83
CA VAL A 32 -13.41 13.91 -27.63
C VAL A 32 -11.93 14.25 -27.53
N GLY A 33 -11.37 14.75 -28.62
CA GLY A 33 -9.97 15.16 -28.70
C GLY A 33 -9.71 16.16 -29.83
N PRO A 34 -8.47 16.62 -29.97
CA PRO A 34 -8.08 17.52 -31.05
C PRO A 34 -8.25 16.87 -32.42
N ASN A 35 -8.34 17.71 -33.46
CA ASN A 35 -8.29 17.30 -34.86
C ASN A 35 -7.12 18.03 -35.54
N GLU A 36 -6.62 17.50 -36.67
CA GLU A 36 -5.57 18.16 -37.45
C GLU A 36 -5.98 19.55 -37.93
N LYS A 37 -7.29 19.77 -38.16
CA LYS A 37 -7.84 21.09 -38.48
C LYS A 37 -8.17 21.83 -37.18
N GLU A 38 -7.54 22.98 -36.96
CA GLU A 38 -7.67 23.78 -35.73
C GLU A 38 -9.13 24.16 -35.37
N ASN A 39 -9.99 24.33 -36.39
CA ASN A 39 -11.40 24.67 -36.19
C ASN A 39 -12.31 23.45 -36.00
N LYS A 40 -11.75 22.26 -35.75
CA LYS A 40 -12.50 21.00 -35.55
C LYS A 40 -12.00 20.24 -34.33
N SER A 41 -12.88 19.39 -33.82
CA SER A 41 -12.55 18.36 -32.83
C SER A 41 -12.93 16.98 -33.38
N THR A 42 -12.25 15.95 -32.88
CA THR A 42 -12.55 14.55 -33.17
C THR A 42 -13.42 14.01 -32.04
N SER A 43 -14.55 13.38 -32.37
CA SER A 43 -15.43 12.72 -31.40
C SER A 43 -15.63 11.25 -31.78
N VAL A 44 -15.46 10.35 -30.81
CA VAL A 44 -15.71 8.90 -30.92
C VAL A 44 -16.79 8.45 -29.93
N GLY A 45 -17.55 9.40 -29.39
CA GLY A 45 -18.65 9.16 -28.47
C GLY A 45 -20.01 9.24 -29.13
N GLU A 46 -20.95 8.48 -28.58
CA GLU A 46 -22.31 8.31 -29.10
C GLU A 46 -23.34 8.38 -27.97
N ALA A 47 -24.52 8.89 -28.29
CA ALA A 47 -25.68 8.82 -27.41
C ALA A 47 -26.42 7.50 -27.64
N ALA A 48 -26.16 6.52 -26.78
CA ALA A 48 -26.83 5.24 -26.78
C ALA A 48 -28.20 5.33 -26.10
N HIS A 49 -29.15 4.53 -26.58
CA HIS A 49 -30.47 4.44 -25.96
C HIS A 49 -30.45 3.35 -24.89
N ILE A 50 -30.99 3.66 -23.70
CA ILE A 50 -31.14 2.68 -22.62
C ILE A 50 -32.22 1.66 -23.00
N CYS A 51 -33.40 2.13 -23.39
CA CYS A 51 -34.44 1.34 -24.05
C CYS A 51 -34.50 1.70 -25.53
N ALA A 52 -34.58 0.71 -26.43
CA ALA A 52 -34.47 0.94 -27.88
C ALA A 52 -35.41 2.02 -28.44
N ALA A 53 -34.89 2.76 -29.42
CA ALA A 53 -35.59 3.83 -30.14
C ALA A 53 -36.67 3.35 -31.13
N ALA A 54 -36.79 2.03 -31.36
CA ALA A 54 -37.77 1.43 -32.26
C ALA A 54 -38.05 -0.02 -31.86
N GLY A 55 -39.22 -0.53 -32.27
CA GLY A 55 -39.61 -1.91 -32.04
C GLY A 55 -38.61 -2.91 -32.63
N GLY A 56 -38.30 -3.97 -31.86
CA GLY A 56 -37.33 -5.00 -32.24
C GLY A 56 -35.86 -4.65 -31.92
N GLY A 57 -35.58 -3.49 -31.33
CA GLY A 57 -34.24 -3.14 -30.83
C GLY A 57 -33.95 -3.70 -29.43
N ALA A 58 -32.68 -3.63 -29.02
CA ALA A 58 -32.22 -4.05 -27.70
C ALA A 58 -33.01 -3.36 -26.57
N ARG A 59 -33.57 -4.16 -25.65
CA ARG A 59 -34.34 -3.65 -24.49
C ARG A 59 -35.52 -2.75 -24.90
N TYR A 60 -36.18 -3.03 -26.01
CA TYR A 60 -37.37 -2.28 -26.41
C TYR A 60 -38.48 -2.40 -25.35
N ASP A 61 -39.12 -1.27 -25.03
CA ASP A 61 -40.24 -1.19 -24.11
C ASP A 61 -41.46 -0.64 -24.85
N GLU A 62 -42.46 -1.50 -25.05
CA GLU A 62 -43.71 -1.17 -25.75
C GLU A 62 -44.54 -0.10 -25.04
N SER A 63 -44.34 0.07 -23.73
CA SER A 63 -45.05 1.08 -22.94
C SER A 63 -44.53 2.50 -23.14
N MET A 64 -43.35 2.66 -23.75
CA MET A 64 -42.74 3.97 -23.98
C MET A 64 -43.35 4.66 -25.20
N THR A 65 -43.65 5.95 -25.04
CA THR A 65 -44.00 6.85 -26.16
C THR A 65 -42.75 7.25 -26.96
N SER A 66 -42.93 7.74 -28.20
CA SER A 66 -41.84 8.29 -29.02
C SER A 66 -41.10 9.44 -28.32
N VAL A 67 -41.83 10.28 -27.58
CA VAL A 67 -41.25 11.36 -26.77
C VAL A 67 -40.36 10.79 -25.66
N GLN A 68 -40.81 9.76 -24.95
CA GLN A 68 -40.00 9.12 -23.90
C GLN A 68 -38.78 8.38 -24.47
N ARG A 69 -38.89 7.77 -25.66
CA ARG A 69 -37.76 7.09 -26.31
C ARG A 69 -36.64 8.04 -26.70
N SER A 70 -37.00 9.25 -27.12
CA SER A 70 -36.05 10.30 -27.51
C SER A 70 -35.71 11.29 -26.38
N ASP A 71 -36.17 11.04 -25.15
CA ASP A 71 -35.90 11.89 -24.00
C ASP A 71 -34.50 11.63 -23.40
N ILE A 72 -33.89 12.67 -22.83
CA ILE A 72 -32.56 12.59 -22.22
C ILE A 72 -32.46 11.56 -21.10
N SER A 73 -33.56 11.27 -20.40
CA SER A 73 -33.61 10.23 -19.36
C SER A 73 -33.42 8.82 -19.91
N ASN A 74 -33.72 8.61 -21.20
CA ASN A 74 -33.48 7.36 -21.92
C ASN A 74 -32.10 7.31 -22.60
N GLY A 75 -31.28 8.36 -22.46
CA GLY A 75 -29.98 8.47 -23.12
C GLY A 75 -28.78 8.24 -22.21
N LEU A 76 -27.77 7.55 -22.72
CA LEU A 76 -26.47 7.30 -22.08
C LEU A 76 -25.33 7.66 -23.03
N TRP A 77 -24.29 8.34 -22.54
CA TRP A 77 -23.12 8.67 -23.37
C TRP A 77 -22.04 7.58 -23.27
N LEU A 78 -21.67 6.97 -24.39
CA LEU A 78 -20.67 5.89 -24.46
C LEU A 78 -19.65 6.16 -25.58
N CYS A 79 -18.47 5.53 -25.52
CA CYS A 79 -17.62 5.41 -26.71
C CYS A 79 -18.25 4.43 -27.71
N SER A 80 -17.93 4.54 -28.99
CA SER A 80 -18.46 3.66 -30.05
C SER A 80 -18.35 2.16 -29.70
N ASN A 81 -17.21 1.73 -29.16
CA ASN A 81 -17.01 0.32 -28.76
C ASN A 81 -17.97 -0.13 -27.66
N CYS A 82 -18.20 0.70 -26.63
CA CYS A 82 -19.12 0.35 -25.55
C CYS A 82 -20.58 0.47 -25.99
N SER A 83 -20.90 1.43 -26.87
CA SER A 83 -22.21 1.60 -27.50
C SER A 83 -22.60 0.31 -28.26
N ASP A 84 -21.70 -0.17 -29.13
CA ASP A 84 -21.90 -1.41 -29.88
C ASP A 84 -22.02 -2.65 -28.97
N LEU A 85 -21.22 -2.71 -27.91
CA LEU A 85 -21.20 -3.84 -26.98
C LEU A 85 -22.54 -4.03 -26.27
N ILE A 86 -23.10 -2.94 -25.71
CA ILE A 86 -24.35 -3.03 -24.95
C ILE A 86 -25.56 -3.40 -25.82
N ASP A 87 -25.51 -3.09 -27.11
CA ASP A 87 -26.58 -3.41 -28.05
C ASP A 87 -26.47 -4.84 -28.58
N LYS A 88 -25.25 -5.35 -28.78
CA LYS A 88 -25.01 -6.74 -29.24
C LYS A 88 -25.22 -7.78 -28.14
N ASP A 89 -24.91 -7.44 -26.89
CA ASP A 89 -25.00 -8.33 -25.74
C ASP A 89 -26.04 -7.84 -24.70
N TYR A 90 -27.21 -7.46 -25.19
CA TYR A 90 -28.21 -6.74 -24.39
C TYR A 90 -28.77 -7.55 -23.20
N GLU A 91 -28.60 -8.87 -23.18
CA GLU A 91 -28.96 -9.74 -22.05
C GLU A 91 -28.07 -9.47 -20.82
N ASN A 92 -26.78 -9.19 -21.02
CA ASN A 92 -25.83 -8.85 -19.96
C ASN A 92 -25.90 -7.36 -19.55
N TYR A 93 -26.57 -6.52 -20.34
CA TYR A 93 -26.66 -5.07 -20.10
C TYR A 93 -28.10 -4.62 -19.93
N SER A 94 -28.69 -4.89 -18.76
CA SER A 94 -30.09 -4.54 -18.46
C SER A 94 -30.35 -3.02 -18.39
N VAL A 95 -31.63 -2.63 -18.53
CA VAL A 95 -32.08 -1.23 -18.38
C VAL A 95 -31.66 -0.66 -17.02
N GLN A 96 -31.79 -1.43 -15.94
CA GLN A 96 -31.40 -0.99 -14.60
C GLN A 96 -29.89 -0.72 -14.51
N LEU A 97 -29.07 -1.60 -15.12
CA LEU A 97 -27.62 -1.44 -15.13
C LEU A 97 -27.20 -0.17 -15.89
N LEU A 98 -27.77 0.08 -17.07
CA LEU A 98 -27.44 1.27 -17.86
C LEU A 98 -27.90 2.57 -17.20
N LYS A 99 -29.05 2.56 -16.50
CA LYS A 99 -29.48 3.68 -15.64
C LYS A 99 -28.51 3.92 -14.49
N LYS A 100 -27.97 2.86 -13.89
CA LYS A 100 -26.93 2.96 -12.85
C LYS A 100 -25.65 3.60 -13.41
N TRP A 101 -25.16 3.13 -14.56
CA TRP A 101 -23.98 3.71 -15.23
C TRP A 101 -24.17 5.20 -15.53
N LYS A 102 -25.35 5.59 -16.02
CA LYS A 102 -25.71 7.01 -16.22
C LYS A 102 -25.53 7.82 -14.94
N ALA A 103 -26.17 7.38 -13.86
CA ALA A 103 -26.18 8.11 -12.60
C ALA A 103 -24.77 8.22 -11.99
N GLU A 104 -24.00 7.13 -12.01
CA GLU A 104 -22.62 7.10 -11.49
C GLU A 104 -21.69 8.03 -12.29
N ALA A 105 -21.76 7.99 -13.62
CA ALA A 105 -20.93 8.82 -14.49
C ALA A 105 -21.23 10.33 -14.32
N GLU A 106 -22.51 10.68 -14.20
CA GLU A 106 -22.95 12.06 -13.97
C GLU A 106 -22.57 12.55 -12.56
N LEU A 107 -22.69 11.69 -11.54
CA LEU A 107 -22.25 12.00 -10.17
C LEU A 107 -20.73 12.20 -10.09
N GLU A 108 -19.93 11.32 -10.71
CA GLU A 108 -18.47 11.48 -10.77
C GLU A 108 -18.10 12.82 -11.41
N MET A 109 -18.74 13.18 -12.53
CA MET A 109 -18.46 14.44 -13.21
C MET A 109 -18.83 15.65 -12.34
N TYR A 110 -19.97 15.59 -11.67
CA TYR A 110 -20.40 16.63 -10.75
C TYR A 110 -19.41 16.84 -9.59
N GLN A 111 -18.87 15.75 -9.04
CA GLN A 111 -17.84 15.80 -7.99
C GLN A 111 -16.53 16.40 -8.50
N ASN A 112 -16.10 16.04 -9.70
CA ASN A 112 -14.88 16.57 -10.32
C ASN A 112 -14.97 18.10 -10.52
N ILE A 113 -16.12 18.63 -10.95
CA ILE A 113 -16.33 20.07 -11.13
C ILE A 113 -16.31 20.83 -9.79
N LYS A 114 -16.78 20.22 -8.70
CA LYS A 114 -16.72 20.80 -7.36
C LYS A 114 -15.32 20.89 -6.76
N GLY A 115 -14.28 20.48 -7.49
CA GLY A 115 -12.91 20.40 -6.96
C GLY A 115 -12.74 19.28 -5.94
N GLY A 116 -13.66 18.31 -5.91
CA GLY A 116 -13.46 17.07 -5.19
C GLY A 116 -12.27 16.37 -5.81
N LYS A 117 -11.10 16.42 -5.15
CA LYS A 117 -9.99 15.53 -5.48
C LYS A 117 -10.57 14.13 -5.54
N ARG A 118 -10.30 13.39 -6.62
CA ARG A 118 -10.60 11.96 -6.69
C ARG A 118 -10.08 11.33 -5.40
N SER A 119 -10.97 10.95 -4.51
CA SER A 119 -10.68 9.87 -3.60
C SER A 119 -10.63 8.64 -4.50
N THR A 120 -9.44 8.29 -5.00
CA THR A 120 -9.14 6.91 -5.44
C THR A 120 -9.11 6.02 -4.21
N ALA A 121 -10.25 5.98 -3.55
CA ALA A 121 -10.60 5.11 -2.47
C ALA A 121 -12.09 4.95 -2.68
N GLU A 122 -12.48 3.81 -3.22
CA GLU A 122 -13.65 3.14 -2.69
C GLU A 122 -13.70 3.46 -1.19
N LYS A 123 -14.78 4.06 -0.72
CA LYS A 123 -15.06 4.13 0.72
C LYS A 123 -15.33 2.70 1.17
N HIS A 124 -14.28 1.89 1.21
CA HIS A 124 -14.24 0.74 2.07
C HIS A 124 -14.11 1.27 3.50
N GLU A 125 -14.88 0.67 4.39
CA GLU A 125 -14.51 0.59 5.79
C GLU A 125 -13.07 0.08 5.83
N GLY A 126 -12.14 0.94 6.21
CA GLY A 126 -10.73 0.62 6.23
C GLY A 126 -10.06 1.37 7.37
N SER A 127 -8.97 0.80 7.84
CA SER A 127 -8.18 1.33 8.95
C SER A 127 -6.70 1.28 8.57
N PRO A 128 -5.86 2.11 9.23
CA PRO A 128 -4.43 2.07 9.01
C PRO A 128 -3.88 0.64 9.15
N TYR A 129 -2.95 0.29 8.28
CA TYR A 129 -2.26 -1.00 8.28
C TYR A 129 -0.76 -0.71 8.30
N LEU A 130 -0.17 -0.84 9.49
CA LEU A 130 1.25 -0.62 9.67
C LEU A 130 2.00 -1.95 9.59
N GLU A 131 3.05 -1.98 8.77
CA GLU A 131 3.96 -3.12 8.64
C GLU A 131 5.37 -2.70 9.00
N VAL A 132 6.13 -3.63 9.56
CA VAL A 132 7.50 -3.42 9.99
C VAL A 132 8.46 -4.24 9.16
N ASP A 133 9.53 -3.58 8.72
CA ASP A 133 10.69 -4.21 8.09
C ASP A 133 11.93 -3.93 8.95
N LEU A 134 12.85 -4.90 9.00
CA LEU A 134 14.11 -4.78 9.74
C LEU A 134 15.26 -4.87 8.75
N ARG A 135 15.86 -3.73 8.44
CA ARG A 135 17.01 -3.68 7.55
C ARG A 135 18.31 -3.82 8.35
N TYR A 136 19.03 -4.90 8.07
CA TYR A 136 20.40 -5.09 8.55
C TYR A 136 21.32 -4.01 7.99
N ASN A 137 22.05 -3.33 8.89
CA ASN A 137 23.05 -2.31 8.54
C ASN A 137 24.46 -2.89 8.68
N SER A 138 24.83 -3.30 9.89
CA SER A 138 26.16 -3.77 10.21
C SER A 138 26.14 -4.74 11.38
N SER A 139 27.21 -5.53 11.52
CA SER A 139 27.51 -6.27 12.74
C SER A 139 29.01 -6.33 12.97
N GLY A 140 29.44 -6.34 14.22
CA GLY A 140 30.84 -6.28 14.60
C GLY A 140 31.17 -7.07 15.85
N ARG A 141 32.47 -7.18 16.11
CA ARG A 141 33.02 -7.64 17.38
C ARG A 141 34.03 -6.64 17.90
N TRP A 142 33.98 -6.43 19.21
CA TRP A 142 34.88 -5.53 19.92
C TRP A 142 35.55 -6.29 21.05
N ASN A 143 36.88 -6.20 21.12
CA ASN A 143 37.66 -6.78 22.19
C ASN A 143 37.43 -5.95 23.48
N GLU A 144 36.77 -6.54 24.48
CA GLU A 144 36.55 -5.95 25.81
C GLU A 144 37.58 -6.47 26.85
N GLY A 145 38.65 -7.12 26.40
CA GLY A 145 39.76 -7.60 27.22
C GLY A 145 40.05 -9.09 27.01
N TYR A 146 41.23 -9.51 27.45
CA TYR A 146 41.63 -10.92 27.38
C TYR A 146 41.07 -11.71 28.56
N SER A 147 40.61 -12.93 28.27
CA SER A 147 40.13 -13.86 29.30
C SER A 147 41.26 -14.34 30.20
N TYR A 148 40.94 -14.58 31.47
CA TYR A 148 41.84 -15.23 32.41
C TYR A 148 42.10 -16.71 32.11
N LYS A 149 41.36 -17.31 31.18
CA LYS A 149 41.54 -18.68 30.69
C LYS A 149 42.73 -18.82 29.73
N ASN A 150 43.33 -17.72 29.28
CA ASN A 150 44.55 -17.77 28.50
C ASN A 150 45.74 -18.29 29.33
N PRO A 151 46.72 -18.97 28.70
CA PRO A 151 47.93 -19.42 29.37
C PRO A 151 48.68 -18.28 30.07
N ARG A 152 49.25 -18.59 31.23
CA ARG A 152 50.06 -17.67 32.03
C ARG A 152 51.40 -18.30 32.37
N GLU A 153 52.43 -17.47 32.43
CA GLU A 153 53.74 -17.82 32.95
C GLU A 153 54.16 -16.85 34.04
N VAL A 154 55.13 -17.28 34.86
CA VAL A 154 55.73 -16.42 35.89
C VAL A 154 56.91 -15.69 35.24
N GLY A 155 56.82 -14.37 35.14
CA GLY A 155 57.86 -13.50 34.63
C GLY A 155 59.10 -13.47 35.53
N GLU A 156 60.18 -12.86 35.02
CA GLU A 156 61.48 -12.82 35.71
C GLU A 156 61.42 -12.22 37.13
N ASN A 157 60.44 -11.36 37.41
CA ASN A 157 60.25 -10.73 38.72
C ASN A 157 59.20 -11.43 39.61
N GLY A 158 58.69 -12.60 39.21
CA GLY A 158 57.67 -13.35 39.96
C GLY A 158 56.22 -12.94 39.68
N GLU A 159 55.98 -12.03 38.73
CA GLU A 159 54.63 -11.65 38.30
C GLU A 159 54.01 -12.70 37.35
N GLU A 160 52.72 -12.99 37.50
CA GLU A 160 52.00 -13.78 36.50
C GLU A 160 51.71 -12.92 35.27
N VAL A 161 52.25 -13.29 34.12
CA VAL A 161 52.02 -12.63 32.83
C VAL A 161 51.25 -13.55 31.89
N MET A 162 50.26 -12.98 31.19
CA MET A 162 49.50 -13.69 30.18
C MET A 162 50.31 -13.76 28.89
N ILE A 163 50.42 -14.96 28.31
CA ILE A 163 51.14 -15.15 27.05
C ILE A 163 50.15 -15.24 25.90
N ILE A 164 50.27 -14.27 24.99
CA ILE A 164 49.54 -14.24 23.73
C ILE A 164 50.59 -14.35 22.63
N GLY A 165 50.75 -15.57 22.09
CA GLY A 165 51.75 -15.89 21.07
C GLY A 165 51.20 -15.79 19.65
N PHE A 166 52.10 -15.81 18.66
CA PHE A 166 51.75 -15.78 17.24
C PHE A 166 50.96 -17.04 16.79
N ASP A 167 51.18 -18.18 17.44
CA ASP A 167 50.54 -19.46 17.12
C ASP A 167 49.34 -19.80 18.03
N THR A 168 48.87 -18.85 18.84
CA THR A 168 47.74 -19.07 19.76
C THR A 168 46.59 -18.15 19.43
N ASP A 169 45.39 -18.70 19.26
CA ASP A 169 44.15 -17.91 19.19
C ASP A 169 43.78 -17.46 20.60
N PRO A 170 43.92 -16.16 20.97
CA PRO A 170 43.64 -15.72 22.33
C PRO A 170 42.15 -15.80 22.63
N ILE A 171 41.82 -16.24 23.85
CA ILE A 171 40.46 -16.20 24.39
C ILE A 171 40.18 -14.76 24.83
N ILE A 172 39.19 -14.12 24.24
CA ILE A 172 38.86 -12.71 24.45
C ILE A 172 37.41 -12.62 24.93
N TYR A 173 37.14 -11.64 25.81
CA TYR A 173 35.79 -11.18 26.07
C TYR A 173 35.36 -10.29 24.90
N TRP A 174 34.46 -10.81 24.06
CA TRP A 174 33.93 -10.11 22.90
C TRP A 174 32.59 -9.46 23.23
N LYS A 175 32.45 -8.17 22.91
CA LYS A 175 31.14 -7.56 22.65
C LYS A 175 30.82 -7.78 21.18
N LEU A 176 29.69 -8.43 20.91
CA LEU A 176 29.12 -8.55 19.58
C LEU A 176 27.95 -7.60 19.45
N ASP A 177 27.89 -6.83 18.38
CA ASP A 177 26.83 -5.86 18.13
C ASP A 177 26.26 -6.00 16.73
N TRP A 178 24.96 -5.76 16.61
CA TRP A 178 24.22 -5.71 15.36
C TRP A 178 23.40 -4.43 15.33
N GLU A 179 23.53 -3.68 14.23
CA GLU A 179 22.80 -2.45 13.98
C GLU A 179 21.76 -2.64 12.87
N TYR A 180 20.56 -2.10 13.11
CA TYR A 180 19.43 -2.19 12.19
C TYR A 180 18.73 -0.85 12.01
N SER A 181 18.15 -0.69 10.82
CA SER A 181 17.09 0.30 10.56
C SER A 181 15.73 -0.41 10.59
N LEU A 182 14.93 -0.10 11.60
CA LEU A 182 13.57 -0.58 11.78
C LEU A 182 12.60 0.37 11.06
N PHE A 183 12.08 -0.05 9.92
CA PHE A 183 11.12 0.74 9.14
C PHE A 183 9.70 0.38 9.52
N ILE A 184 8.87 1.39 9.75
CA ILE A 184 7.43 1.25 9.93
C ILE A 184 6.76 1.89 8.71
N TYR A 185 6.11 1.08 7.89
CA TYR A 185 5.39 1.50 6.69
C TYR A 185 3.90 1.56 6.95
N ASN A 186 3.22 2.59 6.46
CA ASN A 186 1.78 2.62 6.37
C ASN A 186 1.34 2.14 4.98
N ASN A 187 1.18 0.83 4.80
CA ASN A 187 0.75 0.22 3.54
C ASN A 187 -0.77 0.28 3.36
N SER A 188 -1.34 1.44 3.66
CA SER A 188 -2.78 1.69 3.60
C SER A 188 -3.10 3.08 3.07
N SER A 189 -4.33 3.25 2.61
CA SER A 189 -4.89 4.54 2.20
C SER A 189 -5.43 5.36 3.37
N TYR A 190 -5.14 4.99 4.62
CA TYR A 190 -5.63 5.66 5.83
C TYR A 190 -4.45 6.12 6.69
N PRO A 191 -4.45 7.34 7.24
CA PRO A 191 -3.37 7.80 8.09
C PRO A 191 -3.39 7.10 9.46
N ALA A 192 -2.21 6.94 10.06
CA ALA A 192 -2.02 6.41 11.41
C ALA A 192 -1.48 7.50 12.34
N TYR A 193 -1.95 7.53 13.59
CA TYR A 193 -1.60 8.53 14.58
C TYR A 193 -1.10 7.89 15.87
N ASN A 194 -0.31 8.64 16.63
CA ASN A 194 0.15 8.26 17.97
C ASN A 194 0.74 6.84 18.01
N ILE A 195 1.68 6.55 17.11
CA ILE A 195 2.30 5.23 17.02
C ILE A 195 3.06 4.92 18.33
N GLN A 196 3.02 3.67 18.76
CA GLN A 196 3.75 3.14 19.91
C GLN A 196 4.43 1.83 19.49
N VAL A 197 5.60 1.56 20.04
CA VAL A 197 6.39 0.36 19.76
C VAL A 197 6.83 -0.23 21.09
N ASP A 198 6.33 -1.43 21.39
CA ASP A 198 6.61 -2.15 22.63
C ASP A 198 7.27 -3.50 22.34
N GLN A 199 8.28 -3.89 23.11
CA GLN A 199 8.87 -5.23 23.05
C GLN A 199 8.13 -6.12 24.06
N ILE A 200 7.39 -7.13 23.59
CA ILE A 200 6.46 -7.89 24.45
C ILE A 200 6.91 -9.34 24.74
N SER A 201 7.99 -9.79 24.10
CA SER A 201 8.61 -11.10 24.33
C SER A 201 9.78 -11.03 25.30
N ASN A 202 10.26 -12.20 25.74
CA ASN A 202 11.51 -12.31 26.51
C ASN A 202 12.76 -12.00 25.68
N HIS A 203 12.67 -12.13 24.34
CA HIS A 203 13.71 -11.72 23.42
C HIS A 203 13.54 -10.24 23.12
N GLN A 204 14.62 -9.47 23.17
CA GLN A 204 14.58 -8.02 23.03
C GLN A 204 15.83 -7.47 22.34
N PHE A 205 15.64 -6.44 21.53
CA PHE A 205 16.71 -5.52 21.17
C PHE A 205 17.27 -4.87 22.42
N SER A 206 18.59 -4.70 22.46
CA SER A 206 19.27 -3.98 23.53
C SER A 206 18.88 -2.52 23.55
N GLN A 207 18.64 -1.93 22.38
CA GLN A 207 18.18 -0.56 22.24
C GLN A 207 17.29 -0.39 21.01
N ILE A 208 16.27 0.46 21.13
CA ILE A 208 15.51 1.01 20.00
C ILE A 208 15.45 2.53 20.18
N SER A 209 15.65 3.31 19.12
CA SER A 209 15.55 4.76 19.19
C SER A 209 14.14 5.21 19.55
N ARG A 210 14.06 6.35 20.24
CA ARG A 210 12.76 6.91 20.62
C ARG A 210 12.01 7.37 19.38
N LEU A 211 10.72 7.10 19.37
CA LEU A 211 9.79 7.68 18.39
C LEU A 211 9.88 9.22 18.42
N PRO A 212 9.79 9.88 17.25
CA PRO A 212 9.67 11.33 17.18
C PRO A 212 8.46 11.83 17.98
N LYS A 213 8.56 13.04 18.54
CA LYS A 213 7.45 13.67 19.30
C LYS A 213 6.15 13.75 18.50
N ILE A 214 6.25 13.93 17.19
CA ILE A 214 5.14 13.84 16.25
C ILE A 214 5.42 12.63 15.37
N ASN A 215 4.65 11.57 15.56
CA ASN A 215 4.87 10.28 14.92
C ASN A 215 3.65 9.78 14.13
N ASN A 216 2.93 10.72 13.51
CA ASN A 216 1.83 10.38 12.62
C ASN A 216 2.39 9.92 11.26
N LEU A 217 1.83 8.86 10.68
CA LEU A 217 2.16 8.38 9.35
C LEU A 217 1.01 8.64 8.39
N GLN A 218 1.30 9.39 7.33
CA GLN A 218 0.35 9.60 6.22
C GLN A 218 0.16 8.31 5.40
N GLN A 219 -0.81 8.32 4.49
CA GLN A 219 -1.04 7.20 3.58
C GLN A 219 0.24 6.88 2.80
N MET A 220 0.58 5.59 2.66
CA MET A 220 1.80 5.14 1.97
C MET A 220 3.09 5.76 2.51
N GLY A 221 3.04 6.31 3.74
CA GLY A 221 4.17 6.93 4.42
C GLY A 221 5.04 5.89 5.12
N LYS A 222 6.22 6.33 5.59
CA LYS A 222 7.13 5.50 6.36
C LYS A 222 7.85 6.30 7.45
N MET A 223 8.26 5.60 8.50
CA MET A 223 9.15 6.10 9.56
C MET A 223 10.31 5.12 9.72
N GLU A 224 11.45 5.64 10.16
CA GLU A 224 12.64 4.86 10.46
C GLU A 224 13.04 5.07 11.92
N LEU A 225 13.27 3.96 12.62
CA LEU A 225 13.91 3.91 13.93
C LEU A 225 15.23 3.15 13.80
N THR A 226 16.16 3.37 14.72
CA THR A 226 17.37 2.55 14.82
C THR A 226 17.15 1.50 15.90
N ALA A 227 17.64 0.29 15.67
CA ALA A 227 17.63 -0.78 16.65
C ALA A 227 19.03 -1.40 16.75
N GLU A 228 19.44 -1.77 17.96
CA GLU A 228 20.72 -2.40 18.25
C GLU A 228 20.48 -3.66 19.09
N TYR A 229 21.20 -4.73 18.78
CA TYR A 229 21.32 -5.88 19.64
C TYR A 229 22.78 -6.09 20.02
N ILE A 230 23.03 -6.28 21.32
CA ILE A 230 24.35 -6.50 21.89
C ILE A 230 24.34 -7.85 22.60
N SER A 231 25.32 -8.69 22.26
CA SER A 231 25.65 -9.90 22.99
C SER A 231 27.08 -9.85 23.49
N ARG A 232 27.39 -10.65 24.51
CA ARG A 232 28.75 -10.82 25.02
C ARG A 232 29.09 -12.29 25.07
N MET A 233 30.32 -12.61 24.67
CA MET A 233 30.84 -13.96 24.75
C MET A 233 32.31 -13.95 25.17
N GLU A 234 32.77 -15.09 25.67
CA GLU A 234 34.17 -15.33 25.99
C GLU A 234 34.64 -16.48 25.10
N GLY A 235 35.61 -16.22 24.22
CA GLY A 235 36.03 -17.23 23.25
C GLY A 235 37.09 -16.72 22.29
N ILE A 236 37.48 -17.59 21.36
CA ILE A 236 38.40 -17.18 20.30
C ILE A 236 37.66 -16.41 19.21
N TYR A 237 38.43 -15.70 18.38
CA TYR A 237 37.87 -14.88 17.31
C TYR A 237 36.99 -15.70 16.34
N LYS A 238 37.40 -16.92 15.97
CA LYS A 238 36.62 -17.79 15.06
C LYS A 238 35.21 -18.08 15.56
N GLU A 239 35.06 -18.32 16.86
CA GLU A 239 33.74 -18.54 17.47
C GLU A 239 32.89 -17.28 17.42
N ALA A 240 33.47 -16.10 17.71
CA ALA A 240 32.78 -14.82 17.54
C ALA A 240 32.33 -14.57 16.09
N ASP A 241 33.14 -14.95 15.11
CA ASP A 241 32.78 -14.82 13.69
C ASP A 241 31.62 -15.75 13.29
N GLU A 242 31.45 -16.91 13.93
CA GLU A 242 30.30 -17.79 13.69
C GLU A 242 28.97 -17.12 14.09
N TYR A 243 28.93 -16.39 15.21
CA TYR A 243 27.75 -15.62 15.62
C TYR A 243 27.41 -14.53 14.59
N LEU A 244 28.42 -13.86 14.04
CA LEU A 244 28.26 -12.74 13.10
C LEU A 244 27.88 -13.17 11.68
N LYS A 245 27.85 -14.47 11.37
CA LYS A 245 27.37 -14.96 10.05
C LYS A 245 25.89 -14.66 9.80
N HIS A 246 25.11 -14.55 10.87
CA HIS A 246 23.67 -14.30 10.79
C HIS A 246 23.38 -12.80 10.85
N ARG A 247 22.54 -12.32 9.92
CA ARG A 247 22.09 -10.91 9.92
C ARG A 247 21.21 -10.63 11.12
N ILE A 248 20.39 -11.60 11.51
CA ILE A 248 19.61 -11.60 12.74
C ILE A 248 20.15 -12.72 13.64
N PRO A 249 20.70 -12.42 14.82
CA PRO A 249 21.17 -13.44 15.76
C PRO A 249 20.06 -14.41 16.16
N GLU A 250 20.41 -15.68 16.38
CA GLU A 250 19.47 -16.70 16.90
C GLU A 250 18.83 -16.27 18.23
N ALA A 251 19.52 -15.46 19.03
CA ALA A 251 18.99 -14.94 20.28
C ALA A 251 17.79 -13.97 20.11
N LEU A 252 17.58 -13.43 18.89
CA LEU A 252 16.41 -12.63 18.53
C LEU A 252 15.30 -13.47 17.88
N ASP A 253 15.52 -14.76 17.63
CA ASP A 253 14.47 -15.63 17.11
C ASP A 253 13.31 -15.72 18.12
N GLY A 254 12.09 -15.47 17.66
CA GLY A 254 10.91 -15.36 18.52
C GLY A 254 10.72 -13.99 19.20
N LEU A 255 11.53 -12.98 18.88
CA LEU A 255 11.26 -11.60 19.32
C LEU A 255 9.92 -11.10 18.77
N GLN A 256 9.13 -10.47 19.64
CA GLN A 256 7.85 -9.88 19.32
C GLN A 256 7.80 -8.39 19.65
N LEU A 257 7.46 -7.58 18.65
CA LEU A 257 7.12 -6.17 18.82
C LEU A 257 5.62 -5.97 18.66
N GLN A 258 5.02 -5.18 19.54
CA GLN A 258 3.66 -4.71 19.39
C GLN A 258 3.68 -3.25 18.92
N ILE A 259 3.09 -3.00 17.75
CA ILE A 259 2.92 -1.67 17.19
C ILE A 259 1.48 -1.24 17.43
N THR A 260 1.26 -0.27 18.31
CA THR A 260 -0.09 0.24 18.62
C THR A 260 -0.27 1.62 18.00
N TYR A 261 -1.41 1.89 17.37
CA TYR A 261 -1.66 3.15 16.68
C TYR A 261 -3.15 3.48 16.60
N LEU A 262 -3.46 4.75 16.36
CA LEU A 262 -4.83 5.26 16.25
C LEU A 262 -5.18 5.60 14.80
N ASP A 263 -6.45 5.48 14.45
CA ASP A 263 -7.00 6.01 13.20
C ASP A 263 -7.61 7.41 13.36
N GLU A 264 -8.21 7.94 12.29
CA GLU A 264 -8.87 9.25 12.29
C GLU A 264 -10.05 9.34 13.27
N LYS A 265 -10.68 8.21 13.60
CA LYS A 265 -11.79 8.12 14.56
C LYS A 265 -11.32 7.90 16.00
N ARG A 266 -9.99 7.81 16.22
CA ARG A 266 -9.36 7.48 17.51
C ARG A 266 -9.63 6.04 17.96
N GLU A 267 -9.96 5.14 17.04
CA GLU A 267 -9.98 3.71 17.33
C GLU A 267 -8.55 3.17 17.36
N THR A 268 -8.29 2.24 18.29
CA THR A 268 -6.95 1.65 18.46
C THR A 268 -6.80 0.42 17.58
N HIS A 269 -5.66 0.33 16.91
CA HIS A 269 -5.26 -0.77 16.04
C HIS A 269 -3.90 -1.29 16.49
N THR A 270 -3.65 -2.58 16.26
CA THR A 270 -2.41 -3.23 16.66
C THR A 270 -1.84 -4.08 15.54
N THR A 271 -0.54 -3.93 15.28
CA THR A 271 0.24 -4.88 14.48
C THR A 271 1.21 -5.61 15.39
N LEU A 272 1.16 -6.94 15.39
CA LEU A 272 2.17 -7.79 15.99
C LEU A 272 3.26 -8.11 14.96
N VAL A 273 4.51 -7.85 15.33
CA VAL A 273 5.68 -8.17 14.51
C VAL A 273 6.43 -9.29 15.20
N THR A 274 6.76 -10.35 14.48
CA THR A 274 7.53 -11.49 15.01
C THR A 274 8.77 -11.72 14.15
N ILE A 275 9.93 -11.83 14.79
CA ILE A 275 11.16 -12.32 14.16
C ILE A 275 11.12 -13.85 14.17
N LYS A 276 11.27 -14.47 12.99
CA LYS A 276 11.39 -15.93 12.84
C LYS A 276 12.63 -16.25 12.01
N GLY A 277 13.69 -16.73 12.66
CA GLY A 277 14.99 -16.95 12.03
C GLY A 277 15.55 -15.65 11.45
N GLN A 278 15.62 -15.57 10.11
CA GLN A 278 16.11 -14.39 9.39
C GLN A 278 14.96 -13.51 8.83
N ASP A 279 13.70 -13.90 9.04
CA ASP A 279 12.53 -13.20 8.50
C ASP A 279 11.83 -12.35 9.57
N VAL A 280 11.20 -11.27 9.11
CA VAL A 280 10.33 -10.40 9.93
C VAL A 280 8.92 -10.49 9.40
N ILE A 281 7.99 -10.90 10.27
CA ILE A 281 6.59 -11.14 9.91
C ILE A 281 5.72 -10.13 10.63
N SER A 282 4.96 -9.32 9.88
CA SER A 282 3.96 -8.41 10.40
C SER A 282 2.56 -9.02 10.27
N GLN A 283 1.79 -8.97 11.35
CA GLN A 283 0.40 -9.43 11.39
C GLN A 283 -0.46 -8.42 12.13
N LYS A 284 -1.46 -7.84 11.45
CA LYS A 284 -2.47 -7.02 12.12
C LYS A 284 -3.40 -7.91 12.95
N VAL A 285 -3.69 -7.47 14.17
CA VAL A 285 -4.50 -8.15 15.18
C VAL A 285 -5.79 -7.38 15.42
#